data_AF-A0AAJ2H5T6-F1
#
_entry.id   AF-A0AAJ2H5T6-F1
#
_cell.length_a   1.000
_cell.length_b   1.000
_cell.length_c   1.000
_cell.angle_alpha   90.00
_cell.angle_beta   90.00
_cell.angle_gamma   90.00
#
_symmetry.space_group_name_H-M   'P 1'
#
loop_
_entity.id
_entity.type
_entity.pdbx_description
1 polymer ?
#
loop_
_entity_poly.entity_id
_entity_poly.type
_entity_poly.pdbx_seq_one_letter_code
_entity_poly.pdbx_strand_id
1 'polypeptide(L)'
;TITTISGKIATVGGIAVTTTGAGTTLDDIDSFTVNSLTTTKAADPVKFATFINAITKGGNLALSDQAIAIGTGNIASGLYSNAVGNSNTASGNFSNAMGSSNSASGGSSTAVGNSNSAIGGYSTALGTRNTAMDGYSTAVGNSNTASGSS
;
A
#
# COMPACT_ATOMS: atom_id res chain seq x y z
N THR A 1 9.12 3.24 0.61
CA THR A 1 9.61 3.86 -0.66
C THR A 1 9.03 5.25 -0.81
N ILE A 2 9.80 6.22 -1.30
CA ILE A 2 9.34 7.59 -1.60
C ILE A 2 9.09 7.68 -3.11
N THR A 3 7.96 8.24 -3.52
CA THR A 3 7.64 8.52 -4.92
C THR A 3 7.46 10.02 -5.10
N THR A 4 7.96 10.55 -6.22
CA THR A 4 7.84 11.97 -6.55
C THR A 4 6.97 12.21 -7.78
N ILE A 5 6.14 13.23 -7.77
CA ILE A 5 5.39 13.74 -8.93
C ILE A 5 5.86 15.17 -9.19
N SER A 6 6.28 15.45 -10.43
CA SER A 6 6.80 16.77 -10.84
C SER A 6 7.93 17.29 -9.94
N GLY A 7 8.81 16.40 -9.48
CA GLY A 7 9.95 16.73 -8.61
C GLY A 7 9.60 16.91 -7.13
N LYS A 8 8.32 16.77 -6.73
CA LYS A 8 7.89 16.85 -5.34
C LYS A 8 7.52 15.49 -4.78
N ILE A 9 7.79 15.24 -3.51
CA ILE A 9 7.33 14.02 -2.81
C ILE A 9 5.81 13.96 -2.89
N ALA A 10 5.29 12.87 -3.45
CA ALA A 10 3.87 12.61 -3.60
C ALA A 10 3.38 11.49 -2.70
N THR A 11 4.24 10.49 -2.45
CA THR A 11 3.90 9.40 -1.52
C THR A 11 5.09 9.00 -0.66
N VAL A 12 4.85 8.69 0.62
CA VAL A 12 5.83 8.08 1.52
C VAL A 12 5.27 6.76 2.02
N GLY A 13 5.96 5.67 1.69
CA GLY A 13 5.51 4.33 2.06
C GLY A 13 4.09 4.05 1.56
N GLY A 14 3.80 4.41 0.30
CA GLY A 14 2.50 4.23 -0.36
C GLY A 14 1.37 5.15 0.13
N ILE A 15 1.56 5.94 1.18
CA ILE A 15 0.59 6.96 1.61
C ILE A 15 0.78 8.24 0.80
N ALA A 16 -0.33 8.80 0.28
CA ALA A 16 -0.33 10.12 -0.35
C ALA A 16 -0.04 11.24 0.66
N VAL A 17 0.86 12.14 0.27
CA VAL A 17 1.24 13.30 1.07
C VAL A 17 1.13 14.58 0.26
N THR A 18 0.99 15.71 0.96
CA THR A 18 1.18 17.03 0.36
C THR A 18 2.45 17.66 0.91
N THR A 19 3.12 18.44 0.07
CA THR A 19 4.35 19.14 0.44
C THR A 19 4.21 20.64 0.23
N THR A 20 4.86 21.43 1.07
CA THR A 20 5.05 22.86 0.89
C THR A 20 6.40 23.16 0.23
N GLY A 21 6.61 24.40 -0.22
CA GLY A 21 7.89 24.84 -0.77
C GLY A 21 8.39 24.01 -1.96
N ALA A 22 9.68 23.65 -1.91
CA ALA A 22 10.36 22.85 -2.93
C ALA A 22 9.79 21.43 -3.01
N GLY A 23 9.34 20.86 -1.89
CA GLY A 23 8.75 19.53 -1.84
C GLY A 23 9.74 18.39 -2.05
N THR A 24 11.03 18.62 -1.84
CA THR A 24 12.11 17.69 -2.20
C THR A 24 12.62 16.86 -1.03
N THR A 25 12.28 17.24 0.20
CA THR A 25 12.76 16.61 1.44
C THR A 25 11.58 16.16 2.30
N LEU A 26 11.81 15.22 3.23
CA LEU A 26 10.78 14.79 4.18
C LEU A 26 10.30 15.94 5.08
N ASP A 27 11.12 16.97 5.28
CA ASP A 27 10.75 18.16 6.05
C ASP A 27 9.74 19.05 5.31
N ASP A 28 9.67 18.96 3.99
CA ASP A 28 8.72 19.72 3.17
C ASP A 28 7.30 19.14 3.24
N ILE A 29 7.12 17.93 3.79
CA ILE A 29 5.81 17.28 3.91
C ILE A 29 4.96 18.04 4.92
N ASP A 30 3.78 18.49 4.49
CA ASP A 30 2.84 19.28 5.29
C ASP A 30 1.66 18.47 5.78
N SER A 31 1.17 17.52 4.99
CA SER A 31 0.10 16.64 5.41
C SER A 31 0.21 15.26 4.79
N PHE A 32 -0.44 14.29 5.41
CA PHE A 32 -0.74 13.02 4.78
C PHE A 32 -2.23 12.72 4.93
N THR A 33 -2.77 12.02 3.94
CA THR A 33 -4.18 11.60 3.94
C THR A 33 -4.25 10.09 3.84
N VAL A 34 -5.00 9.49 4.75
CA VAL A 34 -5.26 8.05 4.80
C VAL A 34 -6.75 7.85 5.06
N ASN A 35 -7.48 7.21 4.14
CA ASN A 35 -8.91 6.88 4.32
C ASN A 35 -9.72 8.07 4.90
N SER A 36 -9.59 9.26 4.29
CA SER A 36 -10.21 10.53 4.70
C SER A 36 -9.70 11.15 6.01
N LEU A 37 -8.85 10.47 6.77
CA LEU A 37 -8.14 11.06 7.90
C LEU A 37 -6.92 11.84 7.38
N THR A 38 -6.98 13.16 7.51
CA THR A 38 -5.86 14.06 7.20
C THR A 38 -5.30 14.61 8.51
N THR A 39 -3.98 14.51 8.68
CA THR A 39 -3.26 15.23 9.74
C THR A 39 -2.24 16.17 9.11
N THR A 40 -1.97 17.28 9.78
CA THR A 40 -1.07 18.32 9.30
C THR A 40 0.12 18.48 10.25
N LYS A 41 1.27 18.83 9.67
CA LYS A 41 2.49 19.18 10.42
C LYS A 41 2.24 20.34 11.38
N ALA A 42 1.34 21.27 11.03
CA ALA A 42 0.99 22.41 11.88
C ALA A 42 0.32 22.00 13.21
N ALA A 43 -0.46 20.91 13.22
CA ALA A 43 -1.18 20.49 14.42
C ALA A 43 -0.25 19.88 15.49
N ASP A 44 0.73 19.06 15.07
CA ASP A 44 1.73 18.47 15.97
C ASP A 44 3.02 18.13 15.19
N PRO A 45 3.97 19.09 15.08
CA PRO A 45 5.17 18.92 14.25
C PRO A 45 6.05 17.74 14.68
N VAL A 46 6.12 17.46 15.98
CA VAL A 46 6.98 16.41 16.55
C VAL A 46 6.39 15.04 16.29
N LYS A 47 5.09 14.84 16.52
CA LYS A 47 4.43 13.56 16.20
C LYS A 47 4.43 13.33 14.68
N PHE A 48 4.23 14.38 13.90
CA PHE A 48 4.28 14.29 12.43
C PHE A 48 5.66 13.80 11.94
N ALA A 49 6.73 14.45 12.38
CA ALA A 49 8.10 14.04 12.04
C ALA A 49 8.40 12.60 12.51
N THR A 50 7.96 12.23 13.71
CA THR A 50 8.15 10.88 14.26
C THR A 50 7.44 9.83 13.42
N PHE A 51 6.20 10.10 13.00
CA PHE A 51 5.42 9.21 12.15
C PHE A 51 6.07 9.01 10.78
N ILE A 52 6.49 10.09 10.11
CA ILE A 52 7.20 10.02 8.82
C ILE A 52 8.50 9.22 8.95
N ASN A 53 9.26 9.44 10.03
CA ASN A 53 10.49 8.69 10.30
C ASN A 53 10.20 7.19 10.50
N ALA A 54 9.15 6.86 11.26
CA ALA A 54 8.73 5.49 11.49
C ALA A 54 8.39 4.76 10.18
N ILE A 55 7.57 5.36 9.31
CA ILE A 55 7.21 4.76 8.01
C ILE A 55 8.44 4.64 7.10
N THR A 56 9.30 5.65 7.07
CA THR A 56 10.52 5.64 6.24
C THR A 56 11.46 4.50 6.65
N LYS A 57 11.46 4.13 7.94
CA LYS A 57 12.22 2.99 8.47
C LYS A 57 11.48 1.65 8.39
N GLY A 58 10.39 1.58 7.63
CA GLY A 58 9.63 0.35 7.44
C GLY A 58 8.55 0.09 8.50
N GLY A 59 8.02 1.14 9.11
CA GLY A 59 6.81 1.05 9.91
C GLY A 59 5.64 0.46 9.12
N ASN A 60 4.84 -0.39 9.78
CA ASN A 60 3.63 -0.95 9.21
C ASN A 60 2.43 -0.05 9.48
N LEU A 61 1.45 -0.08 8.59
CA LEU A 61 0.28 0.77 8.63
C LEU A 61 -0.99 -0.07 8.46
N ALA A 62 -1.73 -0.24 9.55
CA ALA A 62 -3.09 -0.79 9.54
C ALA A 62 -4.07 0.38 9.69
N LEU A 63 -4.77 0.72 8.61
CA LEU A 63 -5.43 2.03 8.43
C LEU A 63 -6.95 1.97 8.42
N SER A 64 -7.52 0.76 8.45
CA SER A 64 -8.97 0.53 8.50
C SER A 64 -9.30 -0.42 9.64
N ASP A 65 -10.57 -0.47 10.02
CA ASP A 65 -11.03 -1.38 11.08
C ASP A 65 -10.65 -2.83 10.76
N GLN A 66 -10.05 -3.48 11.77
CA GLN A 66 -9.62 -4.87 11.72
C GLN A 66 -8.60 -5.16 10.60
N ALA A 67 -7.91 -4.14 10.08
CA ALA A 67 -6.77 -4.32 9.20
C ALA A 67 -5.55 -4.83 9.99
N ILE A 68 -4.73 -5.66 9.35
CA ILE A 68 -3.52 -6.25 9.94
C ILE A 68 -2.33 -5.94 9.05
N ALA A 69 -1.28 -5.35 9.63
CA ALA A 69 -0.03 -5.09 8.92
C ALA A 69 1.16 -5.59 9.76
N ILE A 70 1.87 -6.62 9.29
CA ILE A 70 2.93 -7.33 10.03
C ILE A 70 4.19 -7.44 9.19
N GLY A 71 5.34 -7.09 9.76
CA GLY A 71 6.66 -7.19 9.11
C GLY A 71 7.30 -5.82 8.91
N THR A 72 7.66 -5.45 7.69
CA THR A 72 8.32 -4.18 7.38
C THR A 72 7.66 -3.46 6.21
N GLY A 73 7.21 -2.22 6.43
CA GLY A 73 6.72 -1.33 5.39
C GLY A 73 5.41 -1.76 4.75
N ASN A 74 4.57 -2.54 5.45
CA ASN A 74 3.30 -3.01 4.92
C ASN A 74 2.19 -1.97 5.12
N ILE A 75 1.23 -1.95 4.20
CA ILE A 75 0.05 -1.08 4.23
C ILE A 75 -1.19 -1.96 4.08
N ALA A 76 -2.05 -1.97 5.09
CA ALA A 76 -3.36 -2.60 5.06
C ALA A 76 -4.41 -1.50 5.23
N SER A 77 -5.01 -1.06 4.13
CA SER A 77 -5.92 0.10 4.10
C SER A 77 -7.37 -0.25 3.76
N GLY A 78 -7.65 -1.49 3.36
CA GLY A 78 -9.03 -1.98 3.22
C GLY A 78 -9.60 -2.48 4.54
N LEU A 79 -10.92 -2.46 4.69
CA LEU A 79 -11.61 -3.07 5.83
C LEU A 79 -11.27 -4.56 5.91
N TYR A 80 -10.90 -5.10 7.07
CA TYR A 80 -10.46 -6.50 7.23
C TYR A 80 -9.29 -6.93 6.33
N SER A 81 -8.48 -5.99 5.83
CA SER A 81 -7.37 -6.31 4.94
C SER A 81 -6.13 -6.79 5.70
N ASN A 82 -5.33 -7.65 5.08
CA ASN A 82 -4.11 -8.21 5.67
C ASN A 82 -2.90 -7.96 4.78
N ALA A 83 -1.86 -7.31 5.31
CA ALA A 83 -0.59 -7.09 4.63
C ALA A 83 0.56 -7.65 5.47
N VAL A 84 1.16 -8.77 5.06
CA VAL A 84 2.12 -9.52 5.87
C VAL A 84 3.42 -9.78 5.10
N GLY A 85 4.55 -9.34 5.65
CA GLY A 85 5.89 -9.56 5.09
C GLY A 85 6.66 -8.26 4.87
N ASN A 86 7.14 -8.01 3.65
CA ASN A 86 7.91 -6.81 3.32
C ASN A 86 7.24 -6.01 2.20
N SER A 87 6.92 -4.74 2.47
CA SER A 87 6.44 -3.79 1.46
C SER A 87 5.15 -4.21 0.74
N ASN A 88 4.24 -4.94 1.39
CA ASN A 88 2.95 -5.32 0.79
C ASN A 88 1.90 -4.22 0.95
N THR A 89 0.95 -4.15 0.02
CA THR A 89 -0.20 -3.25 0.07
C THR A 89 -1.50 -4.03 -0.13
N ALA A 90 -2.36 -4.07 0.88
CA ALA A 90 -3.70 -4.65 0.83
C ALA A 90 -4.73 -3.51 0.95
N SER A 91 -5.19 -3.00 -0.20
CA SER A 91 -6.07 -1.81 -0.25
C SER A 91 -7.53 -2.13 -0.54
N GLY A 92 -7.83 -3.34 -1.02
CA GLY A 92 -9.22 -3.81 -1.16
C GLY A 92 -9.82 -4.25 0.18
N ASN A 93 -11.13 -4.07 0.38
CA ASN A 93 -11.81 -4.67 1.53
C ASN A 93 -11.68 -6.19 1.50
N PHE A 94 -11.38 -6.83 2.62
CA PHE A 94 -11.12 -8.28 2.76
C PHE A 94 -9.93 -8.79 1.94
N SER A 95 -9.06 -7.90 1.44
CA SER A 95 -7.92 -8.28 0.61
C SER A 95 -6.74 -8.81 1.42
N ASN A 96 -5.91 -9.65 0.80
CA ASN A 96 -4.76 -10.28 1.44
C ASN A 96 -3.51 -10.11 0.57
N ALA A 97 -2.48 -9.45 1.07
CA ALA A 97 -1.19 -9.29 0.42
C ALA A 97 -0.07 -9.87 1.30
N MET A 98 0.52 -11.00 0.89
CA MET A 98 1.47 -11.74 1.73
C MET A 98 2.78 -12.07 0.99
N GLY A 99 3.92 -11.78 1.60
CA GLY A 99 5.25 -12.02 1.03
C GLY A 99 6.05 -10.74 0.85
N SER A 100 6.53 -10.44 -0.35
CA SER A 100 7.28 -9.21 -0.63
C SER A 100 6.72 -8.43 -1.81
N SER A 101 6.49 -7.14 -1.62
CA SER A 101 6.08 -6.19 -2.66
C SER A 101 4.78 -6.55 -3.40
N ASN A 102 3.86 -7.25 -2.74
CA ASN A 102 2.57 -7.59 -3.36
C ASN A 102 1.54 -6.46 -3.20
N SER A 103 0.61 -6.36 -4.15
CA SER A 103 -0.53 -5.45 -4.13
C SER A 103 -1.83 -6.22 -4.31
N ALA A 104 -2.72 -6.17 -3.31
CA ALA A 104 -4.08 -6.72 -3.38
C ALA A 104 -5.07 -5.54 -3.31
N SER A 105 -5.50 -5.05 -4.46
CA SER A 105 -6.30 -3.82 -4.58
C SER A 105 -7.78 -4.06 -4.87
N GLY A 106 -8.14 -5.24 -5.38
CA GLY A 106 -9.54 -5.64 -5.53
C GLY A 106 -10.19 -6.04 -4.20
N GLY A 107 -11.50 -5.83 -4.07
CA GLY A 107 -12.25 -6.36 -2.92
C GLY A 107 -12.19 -7.89 -2.88
N SER A 108 -11.90 -8.48 -1.72
CA SER A 108 -11.66 -9.91 -1.52
C SER A 108 -10.54 -10.50 -2.39
N SER A 109 -9.62 -9.67 -2.89
CA SER A 109 -8.49 -10.13 -3.70
C SER A 109 -7.36 -10.72 -2.86
N THR A 110 -6.54 -11.58 -3.47
CA THR A 110 -5.42 -12.24 -2.79
C THR A 110 -4.15 -12.19 -3.64
N ALA A 111 -3.07 -11.61 -3.12
CA ALA A 111 -1.76 -11.54 -3.75
C ALA A 111 -0.69 -12.15 -2.85
N VAL A 112 -0.08 -13.27 -3.25
CA VAL A 112 0.85 -14.02 -2.40
C VAL A 112 2.15 -14.37 -3.15
N GLY A 113 3.29 -14.04 -2.56
CA GLY A 113 4.62 -14.35 -3.09
C GLY A 113 5.49 -13.10 -3.26
N ASN A 114 6.05 -12.86 -4.45
CA ASN A 114 6.90 -11.71 -4.73
C ASN A 114 6.36 -10.86 -5.89
N SER A 115 6.12 -9.57 -5.64
CA SER A 115 5.76 -8.59 -6.67
C SER A 115 4.47 -8.91 -7.45
N ASN A 116 3.47 -9.54 -6.82
CA ASN A 116 2.19 -9.85 -7.48
C ASN A 116 1.19 -8.69 -7.35
N SER A 117 0.25 -8.59 -8.28
CA SER A 117 -0.85 -7.62 -8.29
C SER A 117 -2.20 -8.32 -8.51
N ALA A 118 -3.07 -8.29 -7.51
CA ALA A 118 -4.45 -8.77 -7.60
C ALA A 118 -5.39 -7.56 -7.61
N ILE A 119 -5.84 -7.16 -8.81
CA ILE A 119 -6.51 -5.89 -9.07
C ILE A 119 -8.03 -6.05 -9.08
N GLY A 120 -8.53 -7.12 -9.70
CA GLY A 120 -9.96 -7.38 -9.80
C GLY A 120 -10.59 -7.81 -8.47
N GLY A 121 -11.88 -7.57 -8.29
CA GLY A 121 -12.63 -8.13 -7.16
C GLY A 121 -12.59 -9.66 -7.19
N TYR A 122 -12.38 -10.32 -6.05
CA TYR A 122 -12.21 -11.77 -5.95
C TYR A 122 -11.04 -12.36 -6.77
N SER A 123 -10.11 -11.52 -7.26
CA SER A 123 -8.97 -11.98 -8.04
C SER A 123 -7.89 -12.62 -7.17
N THR A 124 -7.10 -13.53 -7.76
CA THR A 124 -5.99 -14.21 -7.07
C THR A 124 -4.71 -14.15 -7.92
N ALA A 125 -3.61 -13.65 -7.35
CA ALA A 125 -2.28 -13.63 -7.94
C ALA A 125 -1.27 -14.34 -7.03
N LEU A 126 -0.75 -15.50 -7.45
CA LEU A 126 0.12 -16.35 -6.63
C LEU A 126 1.44 -16.66 -7.34
N GLY A 127 2.58 -16.37 -6.70
CA GLY A 127 3.92 -16.72 -7.19
C GLY A 127 4.82 -15.49 -7.31
N THR A 128 5.40 -15.23 -8.48
CA THR A 128 6.28 -14.07 -8.70
C THR A 128 5.85 -13.26 -9.92
N ARG A 129 5.64 -11.94 -9.74
CA ARG A 129 5.28 -11.00 -10.82
C ARG A 129 4.00 -11.35 -11.59
N ASN A 130 3.01 -11.94 -10.92
CA ASN A 130 1.72 -12.21 -11.56
C ASN A 130 0.76 -11.01 -11.42
N THR A 131 -0.10 -10.81 -12.42
CA THR A 131 -1.15 -9.79 -12.42
C THR A 131 -2.50 -10.44 -12.70
N ALA A 132 -3.44 -10.35 -11.76
CA ALA A 132 -4.84 -10.77 -11.93
C ALA A 132 -5.71 -9.50 -12.06
N MET A 133 -6.04 -9.12 -13.29
CA MET A 133 -6.59 -7.80 -13.62
C MET A 133 -8.09 -7.69 -13.36
N ASP A 134 -8.85 -8.72 -13.76
CA ASP A 134 -10.30 -8.66 -13.80
C ASP A 134 -10.97 -9.41 -12.65
N GLY A 135 -12.27 -9.18 -12.47
CA GLY A 135 -13.05 -9.85 -11.43
C GLY A 135 -12.96 -11.37 -11.57
N TYR A 136 -12.77 -12.09 -10.45
CA TYR A 136 -12.61 -13.55 -10.41
C TYR A 136 -11.40 -14.12 -11.18
N SER A 137 -10.54 -13.28 -11.75
CA SER A 137 -9.35 -13.75 -12.48
C SER A 137 -8.32 -14.40 -11.56
N THR A 138 -7.61 -15.41 -12.07
CA THR A 138 -6.57 -16.12 -11.32
C THR A 138 -5.29 -16.23 -12.15
N ALA A 139 -4.18 -15.71 -11.61
CA ALA A 139 -2.85 -15.77 -12.20
C ALA A 139 -1.88 -16.49 -11.25
N VAL A 140 -1.32 -17.63 -11.67
CA VAL A 140 -0.45 -18.47 -10.83
C VAL A 140 0.85 -18.82 -11.54
N GLY A 141 1.99 -18.66 -10.87
CA GLY A 141 3.31 -19.04 -11.39
C GLY A 141 4.29 -17.87 -11.44
N ASN A 142 4.95 -17.68 -12.58
CA ASN A 142 5.90 -16.59 -12.78
C ASN A 142 5.51 -15.73 -13.99
N SER A 143 5.35 -14.43 -13.78
CA SER A 143 5.14 -13.43 -14.84
C SER A 143 3.86 -13.64 -15.67
N ASN A 144 2.79 -14.16 -15.07
CA ASN A 144 1.51 -14.34 -15.77
C ASN A 144 0.60 -13.11 -15.65
N THR A 145 -0.24 -12.89 -16.67
CA THR A 145 -1.34 -11.92 -16.60
C THR A 145 -2.65 -12.64 -16.89
N ALA A 146 -3.61 -12.55 -15.97
CA ALA A 146 -4.98 -13.03 -16.15
C ALA A 146 -5.91 -11.83 -16.32
N SER A 147 -6.50 -11.69 -17.50
CA SER A 147 -7.41 -10.59 -17.88
C SER A 147 -8.75 -11.13 -18.40
N GLY A 148 -9.22 -12.22 -17.82
CA GLY A 148 -10.52 -12.81 -18.11
C GLY A 148 -11.35 -12.85 -16.84
N SER A 149 -12.59 -12.38 -16.93
CA SER A 149 -13.60 -12.59 -15.89
C SER A 149 -14.22 -13.97 -16.06
N SER A 150 -14.34 -14.75 -14.98
CA SER A 150 -15.03 -16.05 -14.95
C SER A 150 -16.31 -15.98 -14.13
#